data_AF-A0A8X8IXX1-F1
#
_entry.id   AF-A0A8X8IXX1-F1
#
_cell.length_a   1.000
_cell.length_b   1.000
_cell.length_c   1.000
_cell.angle_alpha   90.00
_cell.angle_beta   90.00
_cell.angle_gamma   90.00
#
_symmetry.space_group_name_H-M   'P 1'
#
loop_
_entity.id
_entity.type
_entity.pdbx_description
1 polymer ?
#
loop_
_entity_poly.entity_id
_entity_poly.type
_entity_poly.pdbx_seq_one_letter_code
_entity_poly.pdbx_strand_id
1 'polypeptide(L)'
;MNESMITGVARPVTRGMGDPGNGSTLNENGVLHFKATEVGSESALLLIVRLIESAQLAKLRCRNLLTVYPNTLCLCFQLALQFGISVMVIACPCSLGLATLTAAMVGTGVGASQGVLIKRGQALERAHKMNSEHPLVKAIMEYAKKIREDEDDPV
;
A
#
# COMPACT_ATOMS: atom_id res chain seq x y z
N MET A 1 -6.67 -3.84 30.76
CA MET A 1 -5.99 -4.68 29.74
C MET A 1 -6.03 -3.92 28.42
N ASN A 2 -4.88 -3.76 27.78
CA ASN A 2 -4.74 -3.00 26.55
C ASN A 2 -4.74 -3.97 25.36
N GLU A 3 -5.84 -3.96 24.62
CA GLU A 3 -6.07 -4.83 23.47
C GLU A 3 -5.84 -4.11 22.13
N SER A 4 -5.19 -2.94 22.16
CA SER A 4 -4.97 -2.08 20.98
C SER A 4 -4.31 -2.81 19.82
N MET A 5 -3.41 -3.76 20.12
CA MET A 5 -2.65 -4.51 19.12
C MET A 5 -3.54 -5.42 18.25
N ILE A 6 -4.67 -5.90 18.77
CA ILE A 6 -5.54 -6.86 18.07
C ILE A 6 -6.93 -6.30 17.73
N THR A 7 -7.49 -5.44 18.59
CA THR A 7 -8.82 -4.82 18.38
C THR A 7 -8.75 -3.45 17.71
N GLY A 8 -7.58 -2.81 17.71
CA GLY A 8 -7.40 -1.44 17.19
C GLY A 8 -8.03 -0.35 18.06
N VAL A 9 -8.56 -0.68 19.24
CA VAL A 9 -9.18 0.29 20.16
C VAL A 9 -8.15 0.78 21.18
N ALA A 10 -7.86 2.09 21.17
CA ALA A 10 -6.84 2.69 22.02
C ALA A 10 -7.20 2.75 23.52
N ARG A 11 -8.48 2.61 23.88
CA ARG A 11 -8.94 2.70 25.26
C ARG A 11 -8.72 1.36 25.98
N PRO A 12 -8.01 1.33 27.12
CA PRO A 12 -7.86 0.11 27.92
C PRO A 12 -9.22 -0.39 28.41
N VAL A 13 -9.46 -1.69 28.29
CA VAL A 13 -10.70 -2.34 28.76
C VAL A 13 -10.43 -2.98 30.12
N THR A 14 -11.28 -2.70 31.10
CA THR A 14 -11.26 -3.37 32.40
C THR A 14 -11.95 -4.71 32.27
N ARG A 15 -11.27 -5.79 32.66
CA ARG A 15 -11.81 -7.16 32.62
C ARG A 15 -12.07 -7.66 34.04
N GLY A 16 -13.20 -8.31 34.24
CA GLY A 16 -13.59 -8.97 35.48
C GLY A 16 -13.28 -10.47 35.45
N MET A 17 -13.61 -11.14 36.55
CA MET A 17 -13.42 -12.58 36.72
C MET A 17 -14.34 -13.36 35.76
N GLY A 18 -13.77 -14.15 34.85
CA GLY A 18 -14.52 -14.97 33.89
C GLY A 18 -14.66 -14.38 32.47
N ASP A 19 -14.19 -13.14 32.24
CA ASP A 19 -14.18 -12.56 30.90
C ASP A 19 -13.15 -13.25 29.98
N PRO A 20 -13.49 -13.56 28.71
CA PRO A 20 -12.55 -14.12 27.76
C PRO A 20 -11.48 -13.09 27.40
N GLY A 21 -10.20 -13.50 27.46
CA GLY A 21 -9.05 -12.66 27.13
C GLY A 21 -8.38 -13.15 25.86
N ASN A 22 -8.10 -12.22 24.93
CA ASN A 22 -7.32 -12.54 23.75
C ASN A 22 -5.83 -12.63 24.14
N GLY A 23 -5.15 -13.69 23.70
CA GLY A 23 -3.69 -13.75 23.76
C GLY A 23 -3.08 -12.57 23.00
N SER A 24 -1.90 -12.09 23.42
CA SER A 24 -1.16 -10.92 22.88
C SER A 24 -1.65 -9.52 23.27
N THR A 25 -2.53 -9.41 24.27
CA THR A 25 -2.96 -8.15 24.86
C THR A 25 -2.04 -7.78 26.03
N LEU A 26 -1.78 -6.48 26.21
CA LEU A 26 -0.84 -6.00 27.23
C LEU A 26 -1.61 -5.77 28.55
N ASN A 27 -1.21 -6.46 29.61
CA ASN A 27 -1.74 -6.16 30.93
C ASN A 27 -0.98 -4.97 31.53
N GLU A 28 -1.68 -3.87 31.80
CA GLU A 28 -1.05 -2.65 32.32
C GLU A 28 -1.03 -2.59 33.85
N ASN A 29 -2.07 -3.11 34.52
CA ASN A 29 -2.21 -2.92 35.97
C ASN A 29 -2.79 -4.17 36.66
N GLY A 30 -2.13 -4.61 37.73
CA GLY A 30 -2.52 -5.79 38.51
C GLY A 30 -2.03 -7.12 37.94
N VAL A 31 -2.34 -8.22 38.64
CA VAL A 31 -2.00 -9.58 38.23
C VAL A 31 -3.28 -10.27 37.76
N LEU A 32 -3.26 -10.84 36.55
CA LEU A 32 -4.40 -11.55 35.98
C LEU A 32 -4.05 -13.03 35.82
N HIS A 33 -4.89 -13.90 36.37
CA HIS A 33 -4.81 -15.34 36.16
C HIS A 33 -5.81 -15.73 35.07
N PHE A 34 -5.31 -16.10 33.90
CA PHE A 34 -6.12 -16.61 32.79
C PHE A 34 -6.01 -18.13 32.68
N LYS A 35 -7.14 -18.78 32.43
CA LYS A 35 -7.16 -20.17 31.96
C LYS A 35 -7.09 -20.15 30.44
N ALA A 36 -6.07 -20.77 29.86
CA ALA A 36 -5.93 -20.85 28.41
C ALA A 36 -7.03 -21.75 27.84
N THR A 37 -7.95 -21.17 27.06
CA THR A 37 -9.04 -21.88 26.37
C THR A 37 -8.65 -22.31 24.96
N GLU A 38 -7.88 -21.47 24.26
CA GLU A 38 -7.42 -21.70 22.87
C GLU A 38 -5.91 -21.45 22.79
N VAL A 39 -5.16 -22.42 22.28
CA VAL A 39 -3.70 -22.36 22.13
C VAL A 39 -3.27 -22.85 20.76
N GLY A 40 -2.22 -22.27 20.20
CA GLY A 40 -1.67 -22.70 18.91
C GLY A 40 -2.56 -22.34 17.72
N SER A 41 -3.09 -23.35 17.03
CA SER A 41 -3.82 -23.20 15.76
C SER A 41 -5.13 -22.43 15.87
N GLU A 42 -5.75 -22.47 17.04
CA GLU A 42 -7.02 -21.81 17.34
C GLU A 42 -6.81 -20.37 17.85
N SER A 43 -5.56 -19.91 18.00
CA SER A 43 -5.32 -18.55 18.49
C SER A 43 -5.66 -17.47 17.46
N ALA A 44 -6.23 -16.36 17.94
CA ALA A 44 -6.60 -15.22 17.10
C ALA A 44 -5.44 -14.69 16.23
N LEU A 45 -4.19 -14.79 16.70
CA LEU A 45 -3.01 -14.38 15.93
C LEU A 45 -2.72 -15.29 14.74
N LEU A 46 -2.82 -16.61 14.90
CA LEU A 46 -2.53 -17.54 13.81
C LEU A 46 -3.61 -17.47 12.71
N LEU A 47 -4.86 -17.19 13.09
CA LEU A 47 -5.93 -16.89 12.13
C LEU A 47 -5.59 -15.68 11.26
N ILE A 48 -5.01 -14.63 11.84
CA ILE A 48 -4.57 -13.44 11.08
C ILE A 48 -3.39 -13.79 10.15
N VAL A 49 -2.40 -14.55 10.62
CA VAL A 49 -1.25 -14.96 9.80
C VAL A 49 -1.70 -15.80 8.60
N ARG A 50 -2.59 -16.79 8.81
CA ARG A 50 -3.13 -17.63 7.72
C ARG A 50 -3.97 -16.82 6.74
N LEU A 51 -4.72 -15.83 7.22
CA LEU A 51 -5.47 -14.93 6.35
C LEU A 51 -4.54 -14.13 5.43
N ILE A 52 -3.44 -13.59 5.97
CA ILE A 52 -2.44 -12.85 5.19
C ILE A 52 -1.76 -13.78 4.17
N GLU A 53 -1.36 -14.99 4.58
CA GLU A 53 -0.73 -15.98 3.70
C GLU A 53 -1.64 -16.37 2.52
N SER A 54 -2.93 -16.62 2.80
CA SER A 54 -3.92 -16.96 1.76
C SER A 54 -4.14 -15.82 0.75
N ALA A 55 -3.95 -14.57 1.16
CA ALA A 55 -4.12 -13.40 0.30
C ALA A 55 -2.92 -13.13 -0.64
N GLN A 56 -1.77 -13.76 -0.43
CA GLN A 56 -0.54 -13.53 -1.22
C GLN A 56 -0.29 -14.57 -2.34
N LEU A 57 -1.16 -15.59 -2.47
CA LEU A 57 -1.07 -16.62 -3.51
C LEU A 57 -1.85 -16.23 -4.78
N ALA A 58 -1.39 -15.21 -5.49
CA ALA A 58 -1.83 -14.92 -6.86
C ALA A 58 -0.65 -14.49 -7.73
N LYS A 59 0.08 -15.45 -8.30
CA LYS A 59 1.05 -15.20 -9.38
C LYS A 59 0.74 -16.13 -10.56
N LEU A 60 0.15 -15.55 -11.60
CA LEU A 60 -0.12 -16.20 -12.88
C LEU A 60 1.18 -16.51 -13.61
N ARG A 61 1.26 -17.76 -14.07
CA ARG A 61 2.39 -18.36 -14.78
C ARG A 61 2.11 -18.30 -16.28
N CYS A 62 2.79 -17.42 -17.01
CA CYS A 62 2.79 -17.45 -18.47
C CYS A 62 4.03 -18.20 -18.97
N ARG A 63 3.78 -19.34 -19.60
CA ARG A 63 4.77 -20.31 -20.08
C ARG A 63 4.91 -20.18 -21.60
N ASN A 64 6.15 -20.32 -22.04
CA ASN A 64 6.74 -20.20 -23.38
C ASN A 64 5.93 -20.82 -24.52
N LEU A 65 5.89 -20.12 -25.66
CA LEU A 65 5.57 -20.74 -26.94
C LEU A 65 6.36 -20.12 -28.11
N LEU A 66 7.00 -21.01 -28.86
CA LEU A 66 7.17 -21.05 -30.33
C LEU A 66 8.62 -21.06 -30.84
N THR A 67 9.09 -22.27 -31.18
CA THR A 67 10.29 -22.59 -31.95
C THR A 67 9.90 -23.30 -33.26
N VAL A 68 10.11 -22.74 -34.46
CA VAL A 68 10.28 -23.48 -35.75
C VAL A 68 11.05 -22.62 -36.80
N TYR A 69 11.91 -23.30 -37.57
CA TYR A 69 13.01 -22.90 -38.49
C TYR A 69 12.59 -22.32 -39.91
N PRO A 70 13.51 -21.98 -40.87
CA PRO A 70 13.57 -20.64 -41.47
C PRO A 70 13.78 -20.58 -43.03
N ASN A 71 13.95 -19.36 -43.58
CA ASN A 71 14.76 -19.01 -44.78
C ASN A 71 14.19 -18.81 -46.21
N THR A 72 12.88 -18.65 -46.44
CA THR A 72 12.39 -17.99 -47.70
C THR A 72 11.15 -17.12 -47.50
N LEU A 73 10.36 -17.40 -46.46
CA LEU A 73 9.38 -16.48 -45.87
C LEU A 73 10.03 -15.22 -45.22
N CYS A 74 11.36 -15.19 -45.18
CA CYS A 74 12.20 -14.28 -44.41
C CYS A 74 12.02 -12.80 -44.80
N LEU A 75 11.83 -12.46 -46.08
CA LEU A 75 11.81 -11.06 -46.51
C LEU A 75 10.45 -10.36 -46.27
N CYS A 76 9.34 -11.02 -46.60
CA CYS A 76 7.99 -10.49 -46.32
C CYS A 76 7.69 -10.47 -44.81
N PHE A 77 8.19 -11.47 -44.08
CA PHE A 77 8.07 -11.50 -42.62
C PHE A 77 8.94 -10.41 -41.95
N GLN A 78 10.15 -10.13 -42.46
CA GLN A 78 10.98 -9.03 -41.98
C GLN A 78 10.29 -7.67 -42.16
N LEU A 79 9.67 -7.44 -43.33
CA LEU A 79 8.98 -6.18 -43.61
C LEU A 79 7.71 -6.02 -42.76
N ALA A 80 6.92 -7.09 -42.63
CA ALA A 80 5.73 -7.09 -41.77
C ALA A 80 6.08 -6.90 -40.28
N LEU A 81 7.19 -7.50 -39.82
CA LEU A 81 7.70 -7.28 -38.47
C LEU A 81 8.19 -5.85 -38.25
N GLN A 82 8.80 -5.21 -39.25
CA GLN A 82 9.31 -3.83 -39.10
C GLN A 82 8.18 -2.82 -38.89
N PHE A 83 7.06 -2.98 -39.61
CA PHE A 83 5.84 -2.20 -39.38
C PHE A 83 5.15 -2.57 -38.06
N GLY A 84 5.11 -3.86 -37.71
CA GLY A 84 4.53 -4.32 -36.43
C GLY A 84 5.28 -3.81 -35.19
N ILE A 85 6.62 -3.84 -35.22
CA ILE A 85 7.47 -3.34 -34.13
C ILE A 85 7.31 -1.82 -34.01
N SER A 86 7.19 -1.10 -35.13
CA SER A 86 6.99 0.35 -35.09
C SER A 86 5.67 0.72 -34.41
N VAL A 87 4.57 0.04 -34.74
CA VAL A 87 3.26 0.27 -34.09
C VAL A 87 3.29 -0.16 -32.62
N MET A 88 3.96 -1.27 -32.28
CA MET A 88 4.11 -1.72 -30.89
C MET A 88 4.92 -0.74 -30.05
N VAL A 89 6.01 -0.19 -30.58
CA VAL A 89 6.86 0.80 -29.88
C VAL A 89 6.13 2.13 -29.71
N ILE A 90 5.36 2.57 -30.72
CA ILE A 90 4.51 3.76 -30.61
C ILE A 90 3.37 3.57 -29.61
N ALA A 91 2.77 2.37 -29.58
CA ALA A 91 1.69 2.05 -28.65
C ALA A 91 2.20 1.82 -27.22
N CYS A 92 3.47 1.47 -27.02
CA CYS A 92 4.02 1.15 -25.71
C CYS A 92 4.10 2.42 -24.85
N PRO A 93 3.28 2.55 -23.79
CA PRO A 93 3.23 3.76 -22.96
C PRO A 93 4.36 3.76 -21.91
N CYS A 94 5.57 3.32 -22.28
CA CYS A 94 6.68 3.06 -21.36
C CYS A 94 7.06 4.29 -20.52
N SER A 95 6.95 5.49 -21.09
CA SER A 95 7.19 6.74 -20.37
C SER A 95 6.06 7.10 -19.40
N LEU A 96 4.81 6.76 -19.74
CA LEU A 96 3.64 7.09 -18.93
C LEU A 96 3.67 6.35 -17.58
N GLY A 97 4.03 5.07 -17.59
CA GLY A 97 4.15 4.27 -16.37
C GLY A 97 5.31 4.70 -15.47
N LEU A 98 6.44 5.10 -16.07
CA LEU A 98 7.58 5.62 -15.31
C LEU A 98 7.29 6.98 -14.69
N ALA A 99 6.56 7.86 -15.39
CA ALA A 99 6.18 9.18 -14.87
C ALA A 99 5.32 9.07 -13.60
N THR A 100 4.37 8.11 -13.55
CA THR A 100 3.56 7.89 -12.34
C THR A 100 4.41 7.37 -11.18
N LEU A 101 5.36 6.49 -11.44
CA LEU A 101 6.25 5.93 -10.42
C LEU A 101 7.23 6.97 -9.87
N THR A 102 7.81 7.83 -10.72
CA THR A 102 8.72 8.89 -10.29
C THR A 102 7.98 9.95 -9.47
N ALA A 103 6.79 10.37 -9.91
CA ALA A 103 5.95 11.30 -9.16
C ALA A 103 5.55 10.74 -7.78
N ALA A 104 5.16 9.46 -7.71
CA ALA A 104 4.83 8.81 -6.44
C ALA A 104 6.06 8.65 -5.53
N MET A 105 7.21 8.27 -6.08
CA MET A 105 8.45 8.10 -5.31
C MET A 105 8.94 9.44 -4.72
N VAL A 106 8.99 10.49 -5.53
CA VAL A 106 9.40 11.82 -5.05
C VAL A 106 8.34 12.40 -4.10
N GLY A 107 7.06 12.26 -4.41
CA GLY A 107 5.98 12.76 -3.55
C GLY A 107 5.93 12.09 -2.17
N THR A 108 6.14 10.78 -2.10
CA THR A 108 6.24 10.06 -0.82
C THR A 108 7.53 10.36 -0.08
N GLY A 109 8.65 10.57 -0.78
CA GLY A 109 9.93 10.98 -0.19
C GLY A 109 9.84 12.38 0.46
N VAL A 110 9.25 13.34 -0.25
CA VAL A 110 9.00 14.70 0.29
C VAL A 110 8.00 14.64 1.44
N GLY A 111 6.90 13.89 1.31
CA GLY A 111 5.94 13.70 2.40
C GLY A 111 6.58 13.11 3.66
N ALA A 112 7.49 12.14 3.50
CA ALA A 112 8.22 11.55 4.63
C ALA A 112 9.11 12.57 5.35
N SER A 113 9.74 13.51 4.62
CA SER A 113 10.53 14.60 5.23
C SER A 113 9.68 15.57 6.07
N GLN A 114 8.37 15.61 5.82
CA GLN A 114 7.39 16.40 6.57
C GLN A 114 6.64 15.56 7.64
N GLY A 115 7.11 14.35 7.95
CA GLY A 115 6.50 13.47 8.95
C GLY A 115 5.25 12.72 8.48
N VAL A 116 4.93 12.76 7.17
CA VAL A 116 3.75 12.11 6.59
C VAL A 116 4.15 10.84 5.84
N LEU A 117 3.83 9.68 6.41
CA LEU A 117 4.12 8.38 5.82
C LEU A 117 2.94 7.83 5.00
N ILE A 118 3.10 7.80 3.67
CA ILE A 118 2.08 7.29 2.75
C ILE A 118 2.31 5.80 2.47
N LYS A 119 1.49 4.92 3.07
CA LYS A 119 1.63 3.46 2.94
C LYS A 119 1.14 2.86 1.61
N ARG A 120 0.28 3.55 0.85
CA ARG A 120 -0.32 3.03 -0.40
C ARG A 120 -0.58 4.15 -1.42
N GLY A 121 -0.41 3.85 -2.71
CA GLY A 121 -0.69 4.81 -3.80
C GLY A 121 -2.14 5.31 -3.85
N GLN A 122 -3.12 4.48 -3.46
CA GLN A 122 -4.53 4.89 -3.35
C GLN A 122 -4.76 6.00 -2.31
N ALA A 123 -3.91 6.09 -1.29
CA ALA A 123 -4.01 7.19 -0.32
C ALA A 123 -3.62 8.52 -0.95
N LEU A 124 -2.63 8.51 -1.85
CA LEU A 124 -2.19 9.68 -2.61
C LEU A 124 -3.28 10.16 -3.59
N GLU A 125 -3.97 9.22 -4.26
CA GLU A 125 -5.10 9.56 -5.14
C GLU A 125 -6.31 10.09 -4.37
N ARG A 126 -6.63 9.51 -3.20
CA ARG A 126 -7.70 10.00 -2.34
C ARG A 126 -7.38 11.39 -1.77
N ALA A 127 -6.13 11.62 -1.39
CA ALA A 127 -5.64 12.94 -0.95
C ALA A 127 -5.83 14.00 -2.04
N HIS A 128 -5.63 13.65 -3.31
CA HIS A 128 -5.89 14.56 -4.42
C HIS A 128 -7.40 14.87 -4.58
N LYS A 129 -8.27 13.86 -4.49
CA LYS A 129 -9.74 14.03 -4.63
C LYS A 129 -10.37 14.84 -3.50
N MET A 130 -9.91 14.66 -2.25
CA MET A 130 -10.44 15.42 -1.11
C MET A 130 -10.08 16.91 -1.13
N ASN A 131 -9.03 17.30 -1.85
CA ASN A 131 -8.68 18.71 -2.05
C ASN A 131 -9.65 19.42 -3.02
N SER A 132 -10.43 18.69 -3.83
CA SER A 132 -11.28 19.27 -4.87
C SER A 132 -12.66 19.73 -4.38
N GLU A 133 -13.20 19.12 -3.31
CA GLU A 133 -14.63 19.24 -2.99
C GLU A 133 -14.94 19.91 -1.63
N HIS A 134 -13.99 19.98 -0.69
CA HIS A 134 -14.29 20.43 0.67
C HIS A 134 -13.72 21.83 0.98
N PRO A 135 -14.56 22.85 1.29
CA PRO A 135 -14.10 24.22 1.54
C PRO A 135 -13.12 24.34 2.72
N LEU A 136 -13.23 23.43 3.69
CA LEU A 136 -12.35 23.38 4.87
C LEU A 136 -10.92 22.93 4.52
N VAL A 137 -10.75 22.05 3.52
CA VAL A 137 -9.43 21.60 3.07
C VAL A 137 -8.70 22.72 2.32
N LYS A 138 -9.43 23.52 1.55
CA LYS A 138 -8.89 24.70 0.87
C LYS A 138 -8.38 25.75 1.86
N ALA A 139 -9.12 26.00 2.94
CA ALA A 139 -8.69 26.91 4.00
C ALA A 139 -7.43 26.40 4.75
N ILE A 140 -7.34 25.10 5.02
CA ILE A 140 -6.14 24.50 5.63
C ILE A 140 -4.93 24.59 4.69
N MET A 141 -5.12 24.35 3.39
CA MET A 141 -4.07 24.47 2.37
C MET A 141 -3.61 25.93 2.19
N GLU A 142 -4.54 26.88 2.24
CA GLU A 142 -4.23 28.31 2.15
C GLU A 142 -3.47 28.81 3.39
N TYR A 143 -3.84 28.30 4.57
CA TYR A 143 -3.10 28.55 5.82
C TYR A 143 -1.70 27.92 5.79
N ALA A 144 -1.59 26.67 5.33
CA ALA A 144 -0.31 25.98 5.18
C ALA A 144 0.60 26.65 4.13
N LYS A 145 0.03 27.24 3.08
CA LYS A 145 0.78 27.99 2.06
C LYS A 145 1.36 29.28 2.64
N LYS A 146 0.61 30.00 3.48
CA LYS A 146 1.12 31.19 4.19
C LYS A 146 2.31 30.86 5.07
N ILE A 147 2.23 29.81 5.88
CA ILE A 147 3.34 29.37 6.75
C ILE A 147 4.60 29.03 5.94
N ARG A 148 4.42 28.54 4.71
CA ARG A 148 5.54 28.16 3.84
C ARG A 148 6.21 29.36 3.17
N GLU A 149 5.46 30.41 2.86
CA GLU A 149 6.01 31.68 2.35
C GLU A 149 6.80 32.43 3.44
N ASP A 150 6.45 32.26 4.72
CA ASP A 150 7.20 32.83 5.85
C ASP A 150 8.56 32.13 6.13
N GLU A 151 8.80 30.93 5.58
CA GLU A 151 10.01 30.11 5.80
C GLU A 151 11.05 30.22 4.67
N ASP A 152 10.68 30.87 3.55
CA ASP A 152 11.53 31.14 2.38
C ASP A 152 12.17 32.55 2.41
N ASP A 153 12.00 33.33 3.49
CA ASP A 153 12.72 34.60 3.74
C ASP A 153 14.03 34.33 4.53
N PRO A 154 15.21 34.27 3.88
CA PRO A 154 16.47 34.17 4.60
C PRO A 154 16.83 35.52 5.23
N VAL A 155 16.87 35.57 6.57
CA VAL A 155 17.67 36.58 7.30
C VAL A 155 19.10 36.08 7.43
#